data_AF-A0A450TS60-F1
#
_entry.id   AF-A0A450TS60-F1
#
_cell.length_a   1.000
_cell.length_b   1.000
_cell.length_c   1.000
_cell.angle_alpha   90.00
_cell.angle_beta   90.00
_cell.angle_gamma   90.00
#
_symmetry.space_group_name_H-M   'P 1'
#
loop_
_entity.id
_entity.type
_entity.pdbx_description
1 polymer ?
#
loop_
_entity_poly.entity_id
_entity_poly.type
_entity_poly.pdbx_seq_one_letter_code
_entity_poly.pdbx_strand_id
1 'polypeptide(L)'
;MSNKDIVSKATIRRLAIDLATYLLKLPIDPDSLEVLATEHQRVEDRRADLVVRLRDRQGKPFLLHIEIQNSNDPTMPARMMRYMSDILLAHPGLPVRQYLIYIGSEPLRMPDGIKGPDYHYRYGILNMRDMDCQYLLEKDTPDALVLAILCDFRDHDPQVVVNHIYTRLRALLGDEPGRFREYVDMLHILSVNRDISEQIKEAERMLTRIDIERIPSYQLGMERGIERGIER
;
A
#
# COMPACT_ATOMS: atom_id res chain seq x y z
N MET A 1 36.56 17.22 -25.02
CA MET A 1 36.56 17.44 -23.55
C MET A 1 37.79 18.25 -23.19
N SER A 2 37.58 19.50 -22.78
CA SER A 2 38.62 20.53 -22.67
C SER A 2 39.36 20.44 -21.34
N ASN A 3 40.67 20.65 -21.34
CA ASN A 3 41.55 20.68 -20.15
C ASN A 3 41.03 21.62 -19.02
N LYS A 4 40.14 22.57 -19.34
CA LYS A 4 39.44 23.44 -18.37
C LYS A 4 38.45 22.70 -17.46
N ASP A 5 37.78 21.64 -17.92
CA ASP A 5 36.80 20.88 -17.11
C ASP A 5 37.48 20.08 -15.99
N ILE A 6 38.69 19.59 -16.24
CA ILE A 6 39.47 18.76 -15.30
C ILE A 6 40.02 19.63 -14.16
N VAL A 7 40.56 20.82 -14.49
CA VAL A 7 41.10 21.78 -13.52
C VAL A 7 40.00 22.35 -12.61
N SER A 8 38.79 22.56 -13.14
CA SER A 8 37.66 23.11 -12.39
C SER A 8 37.14 22.13 -11.32
N LYS A 9 37.03 20.84 -11.64
CA LYS A 9 36.59 19.80 -10.69
C LYS A 9 37.59 19.56 -9.55
N ALA A 10 38.89 19.53 -9.85
CA ALA A 10 39.93 19.38 -8.83
C ALA A 10 39.97 20.57 -7.85
N THR A 11 39.73 21.78 -8.36
CA THR A 11 39.69 23.00 -7.54
C THR A 11 38.44 23.03 -6.65
N ILE A 12 37.26 22.71 -7.20
CA ILE A 12 36.00 22.60 -6.43
C ILE A 12 36.12 21.53 -5.34
N ARG A 13 36.77 20.41 -5.64
CA ARG A 13 37.01 19.31 -4.70
C ARG A 13 37.85 19.76 -3.50
N ARG A 14 38.95 20.48 -3.74
CA ARG A 14 39.81 21.01 -2.67
C ARG A 14 39.10 22.06 -1.83
N LEU A 15 38.33 22.95 -2.46
CA LEU A 15 37.51 23.94 -1.76
C LEU A 15 36.45 23.29 -0.88
N ALA A 16 35.84 22.17 -1.27
CA ALA A 16 34.83 21.48 -0.45
C ALA A 16 35.38 21.02 0.90
N ILE A 17 36.61 20.47 0.93
CA ILE A 17 37.30 20.09 2.19
C ILE A 17 37.59 21.32 3.04
N ASP A 18 38.13 22.38 2.43
CA ASP A 18 38.47 23.62 3.14
C ASP A 18 37.21 24.28 3.74
N LEU A 19 36.09 24.29 3.00
CA LEU A 19 34.81 24.81 3.48
C LEU A 19 34.27 23.97 4.65
N ALA A 20 34.26 22.64 4.53
CA ALA A 20 33.79 21.74 5.57
C ALA A 20 34.64 21.82 6.85
N THR A 21 35.96 21.95 6.70
CA THR A 21 36.93 21.97 7.81
C THR A 21 36.99 23.34 8.48
N TYR A 22 37.21 24.41 7.72
CA TYR A 22 37.51 25.72 8.29
C TYR A 22 36.27 26.57 8.54
N LEU A 23 35.25 26.46 7.68
CA LEU A 23 34.03 27.25 7.83
C LEU A 23 32.95 26.51 8.62
N LEU A 24 32.66 25.27 8.25
CA LEU A 24 31.61 24.46 8.90
C LEU A 24 32.11 23.75 10.17
N LYS A 25 33.44 23.68 10.38
CA LYS A 25 34.08 23.04 11.54
C LYS A 25 33.62 21.60 11.76
N LEU A 26 33.35 20.88 10.68
CA LEU A 26 32.94 19.49 10.72
C LEU A 26 34.16 18.60 11.02
N PRO A 27 34.04 17.58 11.88
CA PRO A 27 35.13 16.65 12.20
C PRO A 27 35.29 15.61 11.08
N ILE A 28 35.88 16.03 9.95
CA ILE A 28 36.08 15.19 8.76
C ILE A 28 37.50 14.63 8.67
N ASP A 29 37.63 13.42 8.13
CA ASP A 29 38.91 12.87 7.67
C ASP A 29 39.21 13.43 6.26
N PRO A 30 40.30 14.20 6.06
CA PRO A 30 40.61 14.81 4.77
C PRO A 30 40.78 13.80 3.62
N ASP A 31 41.14 12.55 3.94
CA ASP A 31 41.40 11.50 2.96
C ASP A 31 40.14 10.67 2.61
N SER A 32 39.00 10.91 3.29
CA SER A 32 37.75 10.15 3.09
C SER A 32 36.85 10.70 1.98
N LEU A 33 37.38 11.51 1.06
CA LEU A 33 36.57 12.22 0.07
C LEU A 33 36.13 11.32 -1.11
N GLU A 34 34.85 10.96 -1.12
CA GLU A 34 34.20 10.28 -2.24
C GLU A 34 33.28 11.24 -3.01
N VAL A 35 33.55 11.47 -4.30
CA VAL A 35 32.70 12.32 -5.16
C VAL A 35 31.61 11.45 -5.79
N LEU A 36 30.40 11.58 -5.28
CA LEU A 36 29.22 10.91 -5.83
C LEU A 36 28.75 11.64 -7.11
N ALA A 37 28.28 10.88 -8.10
CA ALA A 37 27.71 11.44 -9.32
C ALA A 37 26.43 12.24 -8.99
N THR A 38 26.36 13.49 -9.42
CA THR A 38 25.26 14.43 -9.06
C THR A 38 24.15 14.50 -10.10
N GLU A 39 24.34 13.93 -11.29
CA GLU A 39 23.35 13.96 -12.37
C GLU A 39 22.94 12.54 -12.75
N HIS A 40 21.79 12.14 -12.23
CA HIS A 40 21.06 10.97 -12.72
C HIS A 40 19.70 11.43 -13.22
N GLN A 41 19.49 11.37 -14.54
CA GLN A 41 18.15 11.38 -15.09
C GLN A 41 17.50 10.05 -14.69
N ARG A 42 16.72 10.08 -13.62
CA ARG A 42 16.13 8.87 -13.03
C ARG A 42 14.73 8.68 -13.61
N VAL A 43 14.57 7.59 -14.36
CA VAL A 43 13.24 7.11 -14.78
C VAL A 43 12.75 6.18 -13.68
N GLU A 44 11.84 6.65 -12.85
CA GLU A 44 11.17 5.80 -11.85
C GLU A 44 9.85 5.27 -12.42
N ASP A 45 9.67 3.96 -12.29
CA ASP A 45 8.44 3.27 -12.61
C ASP A 45 7.41 3.59 -11.50
N ARG A 46 6.46 4.49 -11.78
CA ARG A 46 5.49 5.09 -10.83
C ARG A 46 4.37 4.13 -10.41
N ARG A 47 4.69 2.91 -9.99
CA ARG A 47 3.63 1.89 -9.87
C ARG A 47 2.69 2.04 -8.67
N ALA A 48 2.98 2.86 -7.64
CA ALA A 48 1.92 3.51 -6.82
C ALA A 48 2.43 4.58 -5.82
N ASP A 49 2.25 5.85 -6.16
CA ASP A 49 2.28 7.03 -5.26
C ASP A 49 0.94 7.78 -5.44
N LEU A 50 0.23 8.07 -4.34
CA LEU A 50 -0.98 8.90 -4.32
C LEU A 50 -0.72 10.20 -3.57
N VAL A 51 -0.80 11.34 -4.27
CA VAL A 51 -0.78 12.68 -3.66
C VAL A 51 -2.11 13.38 -3.89
N VAL A 52 -2.80 13.76 -2.81
CA VAL A 52 -4.08 14.46 -2.87
C VAL A 52 -4.13 15.65 -1.92
N ARG A 53 -4.86 16.69 -2.33
CA ARG A 53 -5.16 17.84 -1.47
C ARG A 53 -6.46 17.62 -0.74
N LEU A 54 -6.42 17.68 0.60
CA LEU A 54 -7.56 17.48 1.48
C LEU A 54 -7.75 18.69 2.40
N ARG A 55 -8.85 18.68 3.17
CA ARG A 55 -9.11 19.63 4.24
C ARG A 55 -9.38 18.86 5.53
N ASP A 56 -8.89 19.36 6.66
CA ASP A 56 -9.28 18.83 7.95
C ASP A 56 -10.71 19.26 8.34
N ARG A 57 -11.18 18.81 9.50
CA ARG A 57 -12.53 19.15 10.01
C ARG A 57 -12.74 20.65 10.27
N GLN A 58 -11.66 21.43 10.36
CA GLN A 58 -11.70 22.88 10.52
C GLN A 58 -11.56 23.62 9.18
N GLY A 59 -11.51 22.89 8.05
CA GLY A 59 -11.39 23.43 6.71
C GLY A 59 -9.98 23.78 6.26
N LYS A 60 -8.95 23.52 7.10
CA LYS A 60 -7.55 23.84 6.79
C LYS A 60 -7.00 22.85 5.76
N PRO A 61 -6.42 23.34 4.64
CA PRO A 61 -5.90 22.46 3.60
C PRO A 61 -4.60 21.78 4.03
N PHE A 62 -4.41 20.55 3.58
CA PHE A 62 -3.16 19.80 3.67
C PHE A 62 -3.01 18.85 2.48
N LEU A 63 -1.80 18.40 2.23
CA LEU A 63 -1.49 17.36 1.24
C LEU A 63 -1.34 16.02 1.97
N LEU A 64 -2.00 15.00 1.45
CA LEU A 64 -1.82 13.61 1.87
C LEU A 64 -1.05 12.89 0.77
N HIS A 65 0.06 12.27 1.16
CA HIS A 65 0.84 11.38 0.30
C HIS A 65 0.81 9.97 0.89
N ILE A 66 0.40 8.99 0.08
CA ILE A 66 0.33 7.58 0.45
C ILE A 66 1.17 6.75 -0.51
N GLU A 67 2.09 5.98 0.06
CA GLU A 67 2.80 4.91 -0.63
C GLU A 67 2.26 3.55 -0.15
N ILE A 68 2.08 2.60 -1.06
CA ILE A 68 1.72 1.21 -0.70
C ILE A 68 2.92 0.31 -0.97
N GLN A 69 3.32 -0.49 0.03
CA GLN A 69 4.45 -1.42 -0.08
C GLN A 69 4.06 -2.85 0.29
N ASN A 70 4.41 -3.79 -0.58
CA ASN A 70 4.20 -5.23 -0.37
C ASN A 70 5.45 -5.96 0.14
N SER A 71 6.60 -5.29 0.20
CA SER A 71 7.86 -5.87 0.64
C SER A 71 8.63 -4.87 1.51
N ASN A 72 9.56 -5.39 2.31
CA ASN A 72 10.46 -4.54 3.08
C ASN A 72 11.58 -4.02 2.18
N ASP A 73 11.53 -2.75 1.85
CA ASP A 73 12.57 -2.05 1.08
C ASP A 73 13.36 -1.11 2.03
N PRO A 74 14.65 -1.39 2.29
CA PRO A 74 15.47 -0.59 3.20
C PRO A 74 15.69 0.85 2.72
N THR A 75 15.44 1.13 1.44
CA THR A 75 15.56 2.48 0.87
C THR A 75 14.32 3.34 1.07
N MET A 76 13.21 2.76 1.54
CA MET A 76 11.94 3.47 1.70
C MET A 76 12.01 4.74 2.53
N PRO A 77 12.70 4.80 3.69
CA PRO A 77 12.79 6.04 4.44
C PRO A 77 13.37 7.20 3.63
N ALA A 78 14.39 6.92 2.80
CA ALA A 78 15.03 7.93 1.96
C ALA A 78 14.13 8.32 0.77
N ARG A 79 13.42 7.34 0.19
CA ARG A 79 12.42 7.59 -0.85
C ARG A 79 11.26 8.46 -0.33
N MET A 80 10.73 8.18 0.85
CA MET A 80 9.67 8.96 1.49
C MET A 80 10.11 10.41 1.75
N MET A 81 11.34 10.61 2.25
CA MET A 81 11.91 11.96 2.45
C MET A 81 12.09 12.71 1.13
N ARG A 82 12.48 12.02 0.06
CA ARG A 82 12.56 12.62 -1.26
C ARG A 82 11.19 13.01 -1.79
N TYR A 83 10.20 12.11 -1.73
CA TYR A 83 8.82 12.42 -2.14
C TYR A 83 8.28 13.63 -1.38
N MET A 84 8.57 13.73 -0.09
CA MET A 84 8.23 14.91 0.71
C MET A 84 8.79 16.19 0.10
N SER A 85 10.08 16.15 -0.22
CA SER A 85 10.81 17.30 -0.78
C SER A 85 10.24 17.71 -2.13
N ASP A 86 9.96 16.74 -3.00
CA ASP A 86 9.35 16.98 -4.32
C ASP A 86 7.96 17.61 -4.19
N ILE A 87 7.12 17.10 -3.27
CA ILE A 87 5.78 17.64 -2.99
C ILE A 87 5.86 19.07 -2.44
N LEU A 88 6.76 19.33 -1.49
CA LEU A 88 6.94 20.66 -0.90
C LEU A 88 7.42 21.69 -1.93
N LEU A 89 8.27 21.28 -2.87
CA LEU A 89 8.73 22.13 -3.97
C LEU A 89 7.61 22.43 -4.97
N ALA A 90 6.79 21.42 -5.31
CA ALA A 90 5.66 21.59 -6.22
C ALA A 90 4.50 22.40 -5.59
N HIS A 91 4.34 22.30 -4.27
CA HIS A 91 3.22 22.88 -3.53
C HIS A 91 3.67 23.59 -2.24
N PRO A 92 4.42 24.71 -2.37
CA PRO A 92 4.98 25.41 -1.23
C PRO A 92 3.89 25.95 -0.29
N GLY A 93 4.17 25.91 1.01
CA GLY A 93 3.31 26.48 2.06
C GLY A 93 2.13 25.61 2.50
N LEU A 94 1.92 24.44 1.89
CA LEU A 94 0.92 23.48 2.36
C LEU A 94 1.56 22.43 3.30
N PRO A 95 0.94 22.13 4.46
CA PRO A 95 1.37 21.02 5.28
C PRO A 95 1.22 19.71 4.52
N VAL A 96 2.23 18.84 4.59
CA VAL A 96 2.19 17.51 3.98
C VAL A 96 2.15 16.45 5.08
N ARG A 97 1.28 15.46 4.92
CA ARG A 97 1.19 14.28 5.77
C ARG A 97 1.49 13.06 4.92
N GLN A 98 2.51 12.30 5.30
CA GLN A 98 2.94 11.11 4.57
C GLN A 98 2.64 9.85 5.35
N TYR A 99 2.11 8.85 4.65
CA TYR A 99 1.87 7.52 5.17
C TYR A 99 2.41 6.47 4.20
N LEU A 100 3.00 5.41 4.74
CA LEU A 100 3.25 4.17 4.05
C LEU A 100 2.25 3.14 4.56
N ILE A 101 1.49 2.53 3.66
CA ILE A 101 0.60 1.42 3.95
C ILE A 101 1.34 0.14 3.58
N TYR A 102 1.69 -0.65 4.59
CA TYR A 102 2.38 -1.92 4.41
C TYR A 102 1.36 -3.06 4.31
N ILE A 103 1.37 -3.75 3.18
CA ILE A 103 0.45 -4.85 2.85
C ILE A 103 1.17 -6.19 2.68
N GLY A 104 2.48 -6.23 2.91
CA GLY A 104 3.32 -7.40 2.63
C GLY A 104 2.98 -8.66 3.43
N SER A 105 3.46 -9.79 2.94
CA SER A 105 3.35 -11.11 3.59
C SER A 105 4.45 -11.38 4.63
N GLU A 106 5.46 -10.52 4.73
CA GLU A 106 6.53 -10.58 5.72
C GLU A 106 6.21 -9.67 6.91
N PRO A 107 6.80 -9.89 8.10
CA PRO A 107 6.75 -8.89 9.17
C PRO A 107 7.37 -7.56 8.70
N LEU A 108 6.74 -6.43 9.04
CA LEU A 108 7.28 -5.11 8.75
C LEU A 108 8.61 -4.89 9.51
N ARG A 109 9.64 -4.43 8.79
CA ARG A 109 10.99 -4.13 9.31
C ARG A 109 11.48 -2.75 8.88
N MET A 110 10.79 -2.09 7.96
CA MET A 110 11.15 -0.74 7.52
C MET A 110 10.93 0.27 8.66
N PRO A 111 11.88 1.18 8.92
CA PRO A 111 11.70 2.21 9.93
C PRO A 111 10.79 3.33 9.41
N ASP A 112 10.14 4.03 10.33
CA ASP A 112 9.18 5.11 10.06
C ASP A 112 9.86 6.48 9.82
N GLY A 113 11.14 6.48 9.46
CA GLY A 113 11.90 7.70 9.29
C GLY A 113 13.40 7.50 9.18
N ILE A 114 14.11 8.62 9.15
CA ILE A 114 15.57 8.70 9.18
C ILE A 114 15.97 9.65 10.30
N LYS A 115 16.95 9.24 11.10
CA LYS A 115 17.57 10.06 12.12
C LYS A 115 19.06 10.19 11.82
N GLY A 116 19.47 11.39 11.45
CA GLY A 116 20.88 11.78 11.33
C GLY A 116 21.30 12.73 12.45
N PRO A 117 22.57 13.14 12.48
CA PRO A 117 23.08 14.13 13.44
C PRO A 117 22.33 15.47 13.37
N ASP A 118 22.07 15.96 12.16
CA ASP A 118 21.53 17.31 11.91
C ASP A 118 20.09 17.31 11.39
N TYR A 119 19.49 16.14 11.21
CA TYR A 119 18.14 16.04 10.67
C TYR A 119 17.37 14.87 11.26
N HIS A 120 16.07 15.06 11.40
CA HIS A 120 15.14 14.04 11.83
C HIS A 120 13.90 14.13 10.95
N TYR A 121 13.62 13.05 10.23
CA TYR A 121 12.50 12.93 9.33
C TYR A 121 11.68 11.70 9.72
N ARG A 122 10.36 11.85 9.78
CA ARG A 122 9.41 10.77 10.07
C ARG A 122 8.20 10.84 9.15
N TYR A 123 7.61 9.68 8.91
CA TYR A 123 6.33 9.50 8.23
C TYR A 123 5.51 8.46 8.99
N GLY A 124 4.20 8.42 8.76
CA GLY A 124 3.36 7.39 9.35
C GLY A 124 3.56 6.05 8.64
N ILE A 125 3.59 4.95 9.39
CA ILE A 125 3.47 3.61 8.81
C ILE A 125 2.21 2.95 9.36
N LEU A 126 1.36 2.48 8.46
CA LEU A 126 0.20 1.64 8.78
C LEU A 126 0.49 0.22 8.29
N ASN A 127 0.75 -0.69 9.23
CA ASN A 127 0.86 -2.10 8.93
C ASN A 127 -0.53 -2.74 8.95
N MET A 128 -1.03 -3.17 7.79
CA MET A 128 -2.36 -3.78 7.70
C MET A 128 -2.46 -5.05 8.56
N ARG A 129 -1.35 -5.75 8.81
CA ARG A 129 -1.31 -6.95 9.65
C ARG A 129 -1.51 -6.71 11.13
N ASP A 130 -1.41 -5.46 11.58
CA ASP A 130 -1.63 -5.11 12.99
C ASP A 130 -3.04 -4.53 13.19
N MET A 131 -3.81 -4.36 12.12
CA MET A 131 -5.17 -3.85 12.16
C MET A 131 -6.15 -5.00 12.38
N ASP A 132 -7.00 -4.89 13.38
CA ASP A 132 -8.14 -5.80 13.56
C ASP A 132 -9.12 -5.66 12.38
N CYS A 133 -9.38 -6.77 11.68
CA CYS A 133 -10.26 -6.78 10.52
C CYS A 133 -11.69 -6.33 10.86
N GLN A 134 -12.15 -6.56 12.10
CA GLN A 134 -13.50 -6.19 12.53
C GLN A 134 -13.78 -4.70 12.32
N TYR A 135 -12.78 -3.84 12.55
CA TYR A 135 -12.93 -2.40 12.34
C TYR A 135 -13.39 -2.03 10.92
N LEU A 136 -12.89 -2.76 9.90
CA LEU A 136 -13.24 -2.55 8.49
C LEU A 136 -14.50 -3.33 8.10
N LEU A 137 -14.68 -4.55 8.61
CA LEU A 137 -15.88 -5.35 8.35
C LEU A 137 -17.15 -4.63 8.83
N GLU A 138 -17.11 -3.98 10.00
CA GLU A 138 -18.22 -3.21 10.56
C GLU A 138 -18.62 -1.99 9.73
N LYS A 139 -17.75 -1.50 8.83
CA LYS A 139 -18.11 -0.36 7.95
C LYS A 139 -19.10 -0.78 6.87
N ASP A 140 -19.14 -2.06 6.53
CA ASP A 140 -20.10 -2.65 5.60
C ASP A 140 -20.19 -1.89 4.25
N THR A 141 -19.05 -1.40 3.77
CA THR A 141 -18.92 -0.82 2.43
C THR A 141 -18.04 -1.73 1.56
N PRO A 142 -18.25 -1.76 0.23
CA PRO A 142 -17.44 -2.59 -0.65
C PRO A 142 -15.94 -2.37 -0.50
N ASP A 143 -15.50 -1.10 -0.40
CA ASP A 143 -14.07 -0.76 -0.27
C ASP A 143 -13.48 -1.24 1.06
N ALA A 144 -14.23 -1.06 2.16
CA ALA A 144 -13.78 -1.50 3.48
C ALA A 144 -13.72 -3.02 3.57
N LEU A 145 -14.71 -3.72 3.01
CA LEU A 145 -14.75 -5.19 2.94
C LEU A 145 -13.55 -5.75 2.15
N VAL A 146 -13.19 -5.11 1.03
CA VAL A 146 -12.01 -5.50 0.26
C VAL A 146 -10.73 -5.27 1.04
N LEU A 147 -10.57 -4.12 1.70
CA LEU A 147 -9.39 -3.83 2.51
C LEU A 147 -9.27 -4.74 3.74
N ALA A 148 -10.39 -5.19 4.30
CA ALA A 148 -10.43 -6.09 5.46
C ALA A 148 -9.70 -7.41 5.20
N ILE A 149 -9.60 -7.85 3.94
CA ILE A 149 -8.85 -9.06 3.57
C ILE A 149 -7.36 -8.96 3.96
N LEU A 150 -6.82 -7.75 4.03
CA LEU A 150 -5.42 -7.48 4.38
C LEU A 150 -5.19 -7.37 5.89
N CYS A 151 -6.23 -7.40 6.70
CA CYS A 151 -6.13 -7.19 8.15
C CYS A 151 -5.72 -8.45 8.93
N ASP A 152 -5.47 -8.28 10.23
CA ASP A 152 -5.40 -9.38 11.19
C ASP A 152 -6.81 -9.93 11.44
N PHE A 153 -7.01 -11.23 11.19
CA PHE A 153 -8.27 -11.91 11.48
C PHE A 153 -8.42 -12.24 12.96
N ARG A 154 -7.38 -12.01 13.78
CA ARG A 154 -7.34 -12.33 15.21
C ARG A 154 -7.65 -13.82 15.41
N ASP A 155 -8.57 -14.12 16.31
CA ASP A 155 -9.01 -15.48 16.61
C ASP A 155 -10.17 -15.96 15.73
N HIS A 156 -10.56 -15.19 14.70
CA HIS A 156 -11.63 -15.60 13.79
C HIS A 156 -11.14 -16.63 12.78
N ASP A 157 -11.99 -17.60 12.49
CA ASP A 157 -11.75 -18.56 11.42
C ASP A 157 -11.62 -17.84 10.06
N PRO A 158 -10.51 -18.02 9.31
CA PRO A 158 -10.31 -17.32 8.05
C PRO A 158 -11.39 -17.61 7.00
N GLN A 159 -11.93 -18.84 6.95
CA GLN A 159 -13.01 -19.18 6.02
C GLN A 159 -14.28 -18.41 6.36
N VAL A 160 -14.61 -18.27 7.65
CA VAL A 160 -15.78 -17.51 8.10
C VAL A 160 -15.66 -16.03 7.70
N VAL A 161 -14.48 -15.42 7.90
CA VAL A 161 -14.23 -14.02 7.51
C VAL A 161 -14.35 -13.84 6.00
N VAL A 162 -13.70 -14.70 5.21
CA VAL A 162 -13.75 -14.63 3.74
C VAL A 162 -15.18 -14.83 3.23
N ASN A 163 -15.90 -15.84 3.71
CA ASN A 163 -17.29 -16.08 3.34
C ASN A 163 -18.19 -14.87 3.67
N HIS A 164 -17.96 -14.25 4.82
CA HIS A 164 -18.68 -13.04 5.21
C HIS A 164 -18.43 -11.91 4.20
N ILE A 165 -17.16 -11.62 3.88
CA ILE A 165 -16.80 -10.59 2.90
C ILE A 165 -17.49 -10.82 1.55
N TYR A 166 -17.38 -12.03 0.99
CA TYR A 166 -17.99 -12.37 -0.30
C TYR A 166 -19.53 -12.26 -0.27
N THR A 167 -20.16 -12.73 0.81
CA THR A 167 -21.61 -12.65 0.98
C THR A 167 -22.08 -11.19 1.08
N ARG A 168 -21.37 -10.35 1.83
CA ARG A 168 -21.67 -8.91 1.95
C ARG A 168 -21.47 -8.19 0.62
N LEU A 169 -20.37 -8.43 -0.10
CA LEU A 169 -20.16 -7.86 -1.43
C LEU A 169 -21.27 -8.25 -2.40
N ARG A 170 -21.71 -9.52 -2.39
CA ARG A 170 -22.82 -9.97 -3.23
C ARG A 170 -24.14 -9.31 -2.86
N ALA A 171 -24.40 -9.10 -1.57
CA ALA A 171 -25.59 -8.41 -1.10
C ALA A 171 -25.59 -6.91 -1.47
N LEU A 172 -24.43 -6.25 -1.43
CA LEU A 172 -24.28 -4.82 -1.70
C LEU A 172 -24.21 -4.49 -3.19
N LEU A 173 -23.67 -5.39 -4.01
CA LEU A 173 -23.38 -5.16 -5.44
C LEU A 173 -24.13 -6.13 -6.37
N GLY A 174 -25.07 -6.92 -5.86
CA GLY A 174 -25.76 -7.97 -6.62
C GLY A 174 -26.50 -7.48 -7.86
N ASP A 175 -26.99 -6.23 -7.82
CA ASP A 175 -27.68 -5.59 -8.95
C ASP A 175 -26.71 -4.95 -9.96
N GLU A 176 -25.40 -4.92 -9.65
CA GLU A 176 -24.34 -4.36 -10.50
C GLU A 176 -23.25 -5.42 -10.79
N PRO A 177 -23.51 -6.43 -11.66
CA PRO A 177 -22.61 -7.56 -11.86
C PRO A 177 -21.18 -7.18 -12.28
N GLY A 178 -21.04 -6.07 -13.02
CA GLY A 178 -19.73 -5.54 -13.41
C GLY A 178 -18.91 -5.06 -12.21
N ARG A 179 -19.50 -4.24 -11.34
CA ARG A 179 -18.84 -3.79 -10.09
C ARG A 179 -18.58 -4.97 -9.16
N PHE A 180 -19.53 -5.88 -9.00
CA PHE A 180 -19.30 -7.06 -8.17
C PHE A 180 -18.05 -7.84 -8.59
N ARG A 181 -17.87 -8.06 -9.91
CA ARG A 181 -16.69 -8.73 -10.45
C ARG A 181 -15.40 -7.95 -10.17
N GLU A 182 -15.42 -6.63 -10.35
CA GLU A 182 -14.26 -5.77 -10.06
C GLU A 182 -13.80 -5.91 -8.60
N TYR A 183 -14.75 -5.91 -7.64
CA TYR A 183 -14.42 -6.07 -6.23
C TYR A 183 -13.90 -7.48 -5.88
N VAL A 184 -14.42 -8.52 -6.54
CA VAL A 184 -13.88 -9.89 -6.41
C VAL A 184 -12.46 -9.99 -6.98
N ASP A 185 -12.19 -9.37 -8.13
CA ASP A 185 -10.84 -9.33 -8.70
C ASP A 185 -9.85 -8.62 -7.77
N MET A 186 -10.28 -7.51 -7.13
CA MET A 186 -9.49 -6.84 -6.10
C MET A 186 -9.20 -7.74 -4.89
N LEU A 187 -10.19 -8.50 -4.41
CA LEU A 187 -9.96 -9.48 -3.33
C LEU A 187 -8.90 -10.51 -3.72
N HIS A 188 -8.98 -11.05 -4.94
CA HIS A 188 -7.99 -12.02 -5.41
C HIS A 188 -6.58 -11.43 -5.38
N ILE A 189 -6.39 -10.24 -5.96
CA ILE A 189 -5.09 -9.57 -6.01
C ILE A 189 -4.54 -9.33 -4.60
N LEU A 190 -5.37 -8.82 -3.68
CA LEU A 190 -4.94 -8.48 -2.32
C LEU A 190 -4.71 -9.73 -1.44
N SER A 191 -5.50 -10.79 -1.64
CA SER A 191 -5.43 -12.04 -0.88
C SER A 191 -4.10 -12.78 -1.04
N VAL A 192 -3.38 -12.56 -2.14
CA VAL A 192 -2.05 -13.15 -2.40
C VAL A 192 -1.07 -12.84 -1.26
N ASN A 193 -1.21 -11.70 -0.60
CA ASN A 193 -0.33 -11.30 0.50
C ASN A 193 -0.69 -11.94 1.86
N ARG A 194 -1.71 -12.81 1.92
CA ARG A 194 -2.31 -13.32 3.17
C ARG A 194 -2.41 -14.84 3.28
N ASP A 195 -1.93 -15.58 2.28
CA ASP A 195 -1.94 -17.06 2.27
C ASP A 195 -3.34 -17.67 2.55
N ILE A 196 -4.38 -17.04 1.99
CA ILE A 196 -5.78 -17.45 2.14
C ILE A 196 -6.39 -17.96 0.83
N SER A 197 -5.56 -18.41 -0.10
CA SER A 197 -6.00 -18.78 -1.45
C SER A 197 -7.00 -19.94 -1.46
N GLU A 198 -6.92 -20.87 -0.51
CA GLU A 198 -7.88 -21.97 -0.39
C GLU A 198 -9.25 -21.46 0.09
N GLN A 199 -9.27 -20.50 1.02
CA GLN A 199 -10.49 -19.92 1.54
C GLN A 199 -11.23 -19.11 0.48
N ILE A 200 -10.47 -18.39 -0.36
CA ILE A 200 -10.98 -17.68 -1.54
C ILE A 200 -11.67 -18.68 -2.49
N LYS A 201 -10.99 -19.76 -2.87
CA LYS A 201 -11.57 -20.79 -3.77
C LYS A 201 -12.85 -21.40 -3.21
N GLU A 202 -12.89 -21.67 -1.90
CA GLU A 202 -14.08 -22.25 -1.28
C GLU A 202 -15.24 -21.26 -1.22
N ALA A 203 -14.97 -19.97 -0.95
CA ALA A 203 -15.99 -18.92 -0.98
C ALA A 203 -16.60 -18.74 -2.38
N GLU A 204 -15.79 -18.82 -3.43
CA GLU A 204 -16.29 -18.77 -4.82
C GLU A 204 -17.18 -19.98 -5.16
N ARG A 205 -16.80 -21.18 -4.74
CA ARG A 205 -17.62 -22.39 -4.92
C ARG A 205 -18.95 -22.28 -4.19
N MET A 206 -18.93 -21.77 -2.96
CA MET A 206 -20.13 -21.52 -2.17
C MET A 206 -21.08 -20.56 -2.90
N LEU A 207 -20.58 -19.42 -3.38
CA LEU A 207 -21.38 -18.45 -4.13
C LEU A 207 -21.95 -19.04 -5.41
N THR A 208 -21.16 -19.82 -6.15
CA THR A 208 -21.59 -20.48 -7.38
C THR A 208 -22.75 -21.45 -7.10
N ARG A 209 -22.68 -22.21 -6.00
CA ARG A 209 -23.79 -23.10 -5.58
C ARG A 209 -25.06 -22.32 -5.27
N ILE A 210 -24.95 -21.23 -4.51
CA ILE A 210 -26.09 -20.35 -4.18
C ILE A 210 -26.74 -19.79 -5.45
N ASP A 211 -25.93 -19.38 -6.42
CA ASP A 211 -26.44 -18.86 -7.69
C ASP A 211 -27.15 -19.94 -8.52
N ILE A 212 -26.62 -21.17 -8.56
CA ILE A 212 -27.27 -22.31 -9.23
C ILE A 212 -28.60 -22.68 -8.55
N GLU A 213 -28.64 -22.70 -7.22
CA GLU A 213 -29.84 -23.02 -6.43
C GLU A 213 -30.98 -22.01 -6.62
N ARG A 214 -30.66 -20.79 -7.06
CA ARG A 214 -31.66 -19.75 -7.41
C ARG A 214 -32.24 -19.90 -8.81
N ILE A 215 -31.67 -20.75 -9.67
CA ILE A 215 -32.15 -20.92 -11.04
C ILE A 215 -33.49 -21.71 -11.01
N PRO A 216 -34.59 -21.19 -11.58
CA PRO A 216 -35.89 -21.86 -11.52
C PRO A 216 -35.90 -23.28 -12.10
N SER A 217 -35.10 -23.53 -13.15
CA SER A 217 -34.98 -24.86 -13.76
C SER A 217 -34.25 -25.87 -12.86
N TYR A 218 -33.30 -25.40 -12.04
CA TYR A 218 -32.62 -26.24 -11.06
C TYR A 218 -33.58 -26.64 -9.93
N GLN A 219 -34.37 -25.69 -9.42
CA GLN A 219 -35.40 -25.93 -8.40
C GLN A 219 -36.45 -26.93 -8.87
N LEU A 220 -36.99 -26.75 -10.08
CA LEU A 220 -37.95 -27.69 -10.67
C LEU A 220 -37.36 -29.10 -10.88
N GLY A 221 -36.07 -29.18 -11.23
CA GLY A 221 -35.36 -30.45 -11.36
C GLY A 221 -35.20 -31.18 -10.02
N MET A 222 -34.87 -30.45 -8.95
CA MET A 222 -34.78 -30.96 -7.58
C MET A 222 -36.14 -31.48 -7.07
N GLU A 223 -37.22 -30.72 -7.25
CA GLU A 223 -38.58 -31.10 -6.86
C GLU A 223 -39.00 -32.42 -7.52
N ARG A 224 -38.84 -32.53 -8.85
CA ARG A 224 -39.16 -33.76 -9.60
C ARG A 224 -38.29 -34.96 -9.19
N GLY A 225 -37.05 -34.72 -8.77
CA GLY A 225 -36.15 -35.75 -8.27
C GLY A 225 -36.61 -36.31 -6.92
N ILE A 226 -37.05 -35.43 -6.01
CA ILE A 226 -37.60 -35.81 -4.70
C ILE A 226 -38.91 -36.59 -4.86
N GLU A 227 -39.85 -36.11 -5.69
CA GLU A 227 -41.11 -36.81 -5.98
C GLU A 227 -40.88 -38.26 -6.44
N ARG A 228 -40.00 -38.46 -7.42
CA ARG A 228 -39.65 -39.79 -7.94
C ARG A 228 -38.89 -40.68 -6.96
N GLY A 229 -38.20 -40.08 -5.98
CA GLY A 229 -37.51 -40.80 -4.92
C GLY A 229 -38.44 -41.26 -3.80
N ILE A 230 -39.52 -40.52 -3.54
CA ILE A 230 -40.55 -40.87 -2.53
C ILE A 230 -41.55 -41.90 -3.09
N GLU A 231 -41.79 -41.90 -4.40
CA GLU A 231 -42.64 -42.89 -5.07
C GLU A 231 -42.01 -44.30 -5.20
N ARG A 232 -40.78 -44.50 -4.70
CA ARG A 232 -40.08 -45.80 -4.68
C ARG A 232 -39.86 -46.28 -3.25
#